data_AF-A2WMR9-F1
#
_entry.id   AF-A2WMR9-F1
#
_cell.length_a   1.000
_cell.length_b   1.000
_cell.length_c   1.000
_cell.angle_alpha   90.00
_cell.angle_beta   90.00
_cell.angle_gamma   90.00
#
_symmetry.space_group_name_H-M   'P 1'
#
loop_
_entity.id
_entity.type
_entity.pdbx_description
1 polymer ?
#
loop_
_entity_poly.entity_id
_entity_poly.type
_entity_poly.pdbx_seq_one_letter_code
_entity_poly.pdbx_strand_id
1 'polypeptide(L)'
;MASSPTSRDRDMAAAVVVEEEVGDAQPRQEWIMLAAVPDVRRSSRMFPPGTDFVLALKKPPHVSHVTVAARIAPGLPATPTRFPYVVAIDAGGAFLLCVTQRAREPPLATGADASVGRARRRREFARVPAYFLCDAHTGVASRVPDPPVGGPLSDFHRVGLISRPCGGGGGGGGGVAYAIAELVPMLGTDHATLRLYWSATGLWLSKEVKYAGLGHPESWANDVVISHAQKLWWVDLSCGLLACDPFTEHQDLLFVPLPDGCVPPVAGTENDLIKHRCVTSSGGKLRYIQIHSRLGVPIISVWVLADPEHATWDCECHLPFSEIWSRRWVSRITRKKSLMVAAAHPVHTGMLFFVHGPRQEPIHSGCESKKDD
;
A
#
# COMPACT_ATOMS: atom_id res chain seq x y z
N MET A 1 -31.09 54.04 3.71
CA MET A 1 -29.96 54.73 4.38
C MET A 1 -30.47 55.19 5.74
N ALA A 2 -29.79 55.13 6.89
CA ALA A 2 -28.50 54.57 7.33
C ALA A 2 -28.50 54.62 8.89
N SER A 3 -27.81 53.79 9.70
CA SER A 3 -27.02 52.56 9.50
C SER A 3 -26.91 51.78 10.84
N SER A 4 -26.30 50.59 10.82
CA SER A 4 -26.21 49.61 11.94
C SER A 4 -25.31 50.02 13.12
N PRO A 5 -25.51 49.43 14.32
CA PRO A 5 -24.44 49.08 15.26
C PRO A 5 -23.77 47.74 14.87
N THR A 6 -22.59 47.48 15.44
CA THR A 6 -21.60 46.52 14.91
C THR A 6 -21.66 45.10 15.48
N SER A 7 -21.21 44.14 14.66
CA SER A 7 -21.02 42.74 15.03
C SER A 7 -19.77 42.54 15.89
N ARG A 8 -19.99 42.28 17.19
CA ARG A 8 -19.16 41.52 18.12
C ARG A 8 -20.11 41.00 19.21
N ASP A 9 -19.86 39.79 19.73
CA ASP A 9 -20.71 39.05 20.67
C ASP A 9 -22.02 38.46 20.11
N ARG A 10 -21.88 37.51 19.16
CA ARG A 10 -22.80 36.38 18.96
C ARG A 10 -22.14 35.30 18.08
N ASP A 11 -21.51 34.32 18.72
CA ASP A 11 -21.46 32.89 18.33
C ASP A 11 -20.43 32.15 19.19
N MET A 12 -20.83 31.84 20.43
CA MET A 12 -20.16 30.83 21.27
C MET A 12 -21.12 29.63 21.44
N ALA A 13 -21.52 29.04 20.33
CA ALA A 13 -22.26 27.78 20.31
C ALA A 13 -21.26 26.62 20.44
N ALA A 14 -21.03 26.18 21.68
CA ALA A 14 -20.20 25.02 21.96
C ALA A 14 -20.74 23.78 21.23
N ALA A 15 -19.94 23.21 20.33
CA ALA A 15 -20.21 21.89 19.79
C ALA A 15 -19.89 20.85 20.88
N VAL A 16 -20.90 20.50 21.66
CA VAL A 16 -20.82 19.43 22.66
C VAL A 16 -20.58 18.11 21.93
N VAL A 17 -19.33 17.66 21.95
CA VAL A 17 -18.98 16.27 21.62
C VAL A 17 -19.42 15.44 22.82
N VAL A 18 -20.48 14.64 22.64
CA VAL A 18 -20.86 13.63 23.63
C VAL A 18 -19.90 12.46 23.46
N GLU A 19 -18.80 12.49 24.21
CA GLU A 19 -18.00 11.28 24.43
C GLU A 19 -18.74 10.43 25.47
N GLU A 20 -19.39 9.36 25.00
CA GLU A 20 -19.96 8.35 25.88
C GLU A 20 -18.82 7.41 26.34
N GLU A 21 -18.33 7.61 27.56
CA GLU A 21 -17.32 6.73 28.14
C GLU A 21 -17.90 5.34 28.41
N VAL A 22 -17.41 4.36 27.65
CA VAL A 22 -17.56 2.93 27.99
C VAL A 22 -16.18 2.30 28.11
N GLY A 23 -15.82 2.01 29.36
CA GLY A 23 -15.21 0.74 29.78
C GLY A 23 -13.91 0.27 29.12
N ASP A 24 -12.85 0.29 29.95
CA ASP A 24 -11.59 -0.44 29.83
C ASP A 24 -10.57 0.04 28.77
N ALA A 25 -9.47 0.59 29.28
CA ALA A 25 -8.48 1.32 28.51
C ALA A 25 -7.29 0.43 28.11
N GLN A 26 -7.46 -0.39 27.07
CA GLN A 26 -6.34 -0.67 26.18
C GLN A 26 -5.75 0.68 25.73
N PRO A 27 -4.42 0.88 25.71
CA PRO A 27 -3.84 2.11 25.18
C PRO A 27 -4.29 2.28 23.73
N ARG A 28 -5.08 3.32 23.47
CA ARG A 28 -5.61 3.64 22.13
C ARG A 28 -4.41 3.77 21.19
N GLN A 29 -4.21 2.78 20.32
CA GLN A 29 -3.18 2.84 19.28
C GLN A 29 -3.46 4.05 18.39
N GLU A 30 -2.65 5.11 18.55
CA GLU A 30 -2.73 6.26 17.67
C GLU A 30 -2.33 5.82 16.26
N TRP A 31 -3.25 6.02 15.31
CA TRP A 31 -3.07 5.66 13.93
C TRP A 31 -3.00 6.92 13.06
N ILE A 32 -2.38 6.80 11.89
CA ILE A 32 -2.19 7.91 10.95
C ILE A 32 -2.61 7.50 9.55
N MET A 33 -3.07 8.46 8.75
CA MET A 33 -3.04 8.34 7.29
C MET A 33 -1.71 8.87 6.80
N LEU A 34 -0.95 8.08 6.04
CA LEU A 34 0.34 8.51 5.48
C LEU A 34 0.22 8.70 3.97
N ALA A 35 0.73 9.83 3.45
CA ALA A 35 0.87 10.01 2.01
C ALA A 35 1.92 9.03 1.45
N ALA A 36 1.52 8.19 0.49
CA ALA A 36 2.41 7.20 -0.11
C ALA A 36 3.54 7.81 -0.96
N VAL A 37 3.42 9.08 -1.39
CA VAL A 37 4.47 9.83 -2.09
C VAL A 37 5.13 10.83 -1.11
N PRO A 38 6.40 10.63 -0.72
CA PRO A 38 7.12 11.58 0.13
C PRO A 38 7.57 12.84 -0.59
N ASP A 39 7.66 13.94 0.16
CA ASP A 39 8.34 15.16 -0.28
C ASP A 39 9.87 14.97 -0.25
N VAL A 40 10.57 15.42 -1.30
CA VAL A 40 12.05 15.35 -1.35
C VAL A 40 12.66 16.74 -1.13
N ARG A 41 13.54 16.87 -0.13
CA ARG A 41 14.19 18.16 0.19
C ARG A 41 15.71 18.07 0.17
N ARG A 42 16.36 19.05 -0.49
CA ARG A 42 17.81 19.18 -0.57
C ARG A 42 18.45 19.89 0.63
N SER A 43 17.68 20.66 1.39
CA SER A 43 18.20 21.43 2.53
C SER A 43 18.52 20.50 3.71
N SER A 44 19.80 20.36 4.04
CA SER A 44 20.24 19.59 5.21
C SER A 44 19.73 20.16 6.53
N ARG A 45 19.50 21.48 6.61
CA ARG A 45 19.04 22.20 7.82
C ARG A 45 17.63 21.79 8.30
N MET A 46 16.87 21.07 7.48
CA MET A 46 15.53 20.57 7.83
C MET A 46 15.57 19.25 8.61
N PHE A 47 16.71 18.54 8.57
CA PHE A 47 16.86 17.22 9.17
C PHE A 47 17.73 17.33 10.43
N PRO A 48 17.25 16.92 11.62
CA PRO A 48 18.09 16.75 12.80
C PRO A 48 19.35 15.90 12.51
N PRO A 49 20.48 16.12 13.19
CA PRO A 49 21.70 15.32 13.02
C PRO A 49 21.42 13.82 13.16
N GLY A 50 21.92 13.02 12.22
CA GLY A 50 21.67 11.58 12.17
C GLY A 50 20.34 11.15 11.53
N THR A 51 19.37 12.05 11.32
CA THR A 51 18.06 11.71 10.73
C THR A 51 18.04 11.91 9.21
N ASP A 52 17.42 10.97 8.51
CA ASP A 52 17.35 10.84 7.06
C ASP A 52 16.02 11.30 6.44
N PHE A 53 14.96 11.26 7.24
CA PHE A 53 13.65 11.80 6.92
C PHE A 53 13.01 12.39 8.17
N VAL A 54 11.95 13.17 7.97
CA VAL A 54 11.10 13.71 9.06
C VAL A 54 9.64 13.43 8.77
N LEU A 55 8.86 13.21 9.83
CA LEU A 55 7.43 12.91 9.77
C LEU A 55 6.62 14.12 10.23
N ALA A 56 5.82 14.68 9.32
CA ALA A 56 4.80 15.66 9.65
C ALA A 56 3.49 14.94 10.00
N LEU A 57 3.42 14.42 11.23
CA LEU A 57 2.26 13.70 11.76
C LEU A 57 1.07 14.66 11.97
N LYS A 58 -0.12 14.21 11.60
CA LYS A 58 -1.39 14.92 11.80
C LYS A 58 -2.44 13.95 12.33
N LYS A 59 -3.34 14.44 13.18
CA LYS A 59 -4.48 13.64 13.66
C LYS A 59 -5.42 13.29 12.48
N PRO A 60 -5.83 12.02 12.33
CA PRO A 60 -6.82 11.63 11.34
C PRO A 60 -8.10 12.47 11.42
N PRO A 61 -8.81 12.70 10.31
CA PRO A 61 -8.59 12.17 8.96
C PRO A 61 -7.56 12.98 8.13
N HIS A 62 -6.74 13.83 8.74
CA HIS A 62 -5.73 14.58 8.00
C HIS A 62 -4.54 13.70 7.59
N VAL A 63 -4.14 13.81 6.33
CA VAL A 63 -3.00 13.06 5.78
C VAL A 63 -1.68 13.61 6.34
N SER A 64 -0.90 12.73 6.97
CA SER A 64 0.48 12.94 7.41
C SER A 64 1.45 12.76 6.25
N HIS A 65 2.63 13.38 6.32
CA HIS A 65 3.62 13.36 5.23
C HIS A 65 5.01 12.97 5.71
N VAL A 66 5.70 12.12 4.94
CA VAL A 66 7.15 11.94 5.03
C VAL A 66 7.83 13.03 4.19
N THR A 67 8.87 13.66 4.75
CA THR A 67 9.86 14.42 3.96
C THR A 67 11.20 13.70 4.02
N VAL A 68 11.75 13.30 2.86
CA VAL A 68 13.02 12.55 2.74
C VAL A 68 14.16 13.48 2.31
N ALA A 69 15.35 13.28 2.87
CA ALA A 69 16.55 13.98 2.44
C ALA A 69 16.98 13.54 1.03
N ALA A 70 17.33 14.51 0.18
CA ALA A 70 17.76 14.26 -1.20
C ALA A 70 19.08 13.45 -1.34
N ARG A 71 19.75 13.10 -0.25
CA ARG A 71 20.88 12.17 -0.25
C ARG A 71 20.45 10.70 -0.43
N ILE A 72 19.23 10.36 -0.01
CA ILE A 72 18.63 9.02 -0.18
C ILE A 72 17.79 8.96 -1.45
N ALA A 73 16.96 9.98 -1.65
CA ALA A 73 16.20 10.19 -2.87
C ALA A 73 16.83 11.34 -3.69
N PRO A 74 17.93 11.11 -4.45
CA PRO A 74 18.57 12.16 -5.25
C PRO A 74 17.65 12.64 -6.37
N GLY A 75 16.84 13.65 -6.03
CA GLY A 75 15.82 14.26 -6.88
C GLY A 75 16.43 14.82 -8.16
N LEU A 76 16.22 14.09 -9.24
CA LEU A 76 16.43 14.49 -10.62
C LEU A 76 15.14 15.14 -11.17
N PRO A 77 15.19 15.84 -12.32
CA PRO A 77 14.04 16.56 -12.85
C PRO A 77 12.82 15.65 -12.99
N ALA A 78 11.66 16.17 -12.57
CA ALA A 78 10.43 15.41 -12.44
C ALA A 78 9.95 14.85 -13.79
N THR A 79 10.28 13.59 -14.05
CA THR A 79 9.47 12.75 -14.93
C THR A 79 8.31 12.20 -14.09
N PRO A 80 7.04 12.28 -14.54
CA PRO A 80 5.88 11.88 -13.76
C PRO A 80 5.86 10.43 -13.25
N THR A 81 6.80 9.60 -13.69
CA THR A 81 6.87 8.16 -13.46
C THR A 81 7.98 7.72 -12.49
N ARG A 82 8.71 8.66 -11.86
CA ARG A 82 9.93 8.36 -11.07
C ARG A 82 10.07 9.21 -9.81
N PHE A 83 9.09 9.12 -8.91
CA PHE A 83 9.12 9.69 -7.56
C PHE A 83 9.45 8.61 -6.51
N PRO A 84 9.94 8.97 -5.31
CA PRO A 84 10.03 8.03 -4.19
C PRO A 84 8.63 7.58 -3.74
N TYR A 85 8.51 6.35 -3.24
CA TYR A 85 7.22 5.79 -2.83
C TYR A 85 7.34 4.96 -1.55
N VAL A 86 6.40 5.12 -0.62
CA VAL A 86 6.24 4.25 0.54
C VAL A 86 5.50 2.99 0.09
N VAL A 87 6.20 1.86 0.12
CA VAL A 87 5.75 0.60 -0.48
C VAL A 87 4.95 -0.24 0.50
N ALA A 88 5.45 -0.36 1.72
CA ALA A 88 4.85 -1.15 2.79
C ALA A 88 5.10 -0.47 4.14
N ILE A 89 4.21 -0.71 5.11
CA ILE A 89 4.26 -0.15 6.46
C ILE A 89 4.03 -1.30 7.45
N ASP A 90 4.77 -1.28 8.55
CA ASP A 90 4.64 -2.22 9.65
C ASP A 90 3.98 -1.55 10.89
N ALA A 91 3.26 -2.34 11.69
CA ALA A 91 2.58 -1.85 12.89
C ALA A 91 3.55 -1.31 13.96
N GLY A 92 4.82 -1.72 13.96
CA GLY A 92 5.89 -1.20 14.80
C GLY A 92 6.50 0.13 14.34
N GLY A 93 5.89 0.83 13.37
CA GLY A 93 6.34 2.15 12.91
C GLY A 93 7.49 2.13 11.90
N ALA A 94 7.95 0.95 11.46
CA ALA A 94 8.84 0.86 10.32
C ALA A 94 8.08 0.97 8.99
N PHE A 95 8.71 1.50 7.97
CA PHE A 95 8.17 1.50 6.60
C PHE A 95 9.26 1.26 5.56
N LEU A 96 8.86 0.76 4.40
CA LEU A 96 9.75 0.46 3.28
C LEU A 96 9.61 1.56 2.22
N LEU A 97 10.72 2.26 1.95
CA LEU A 97 10.78 3.32 0.95
C LEU A 97 11.49 2.82 -0.31
N CYS A 98 10.81 2.86 -1.45
CA CYS A 98 11.43 2.66 -2.77
C CYS A 98 11.86 4.01 -3.35
N VAL A 99 13.10 4.08 -3.84
CA VAL A 99 13.68 5.24 -4.52
C VAL A 99 14.36 4.82 -5.82
N THR A 100 14.20 5.62 -6.88
CA THR A 100 14.90 5.35 -8.14
C THR A 100 16.33 5.91 -8.09
N GLN A 101 17.34 5.04 -8.05
CA GLN A 101 18.77 5.43 -8.01
C GLN A 101 19.49 5.07 -9.33
N ARG A 102 20.70 5.60 -9.53
CA ARG A 102 21.59 5.08 -10.59
C ARG A 102 22.08 3.70 -10.15
N ALA A 103 22.21 2.75 -11.09
CA ALA A 103 22.86 1.48 -10.79
C ALA A 103 24.26 1.72 -10.21
N ARG A 104 24.60 0.99 -9.14
CA ARG A 104 25.94 1.02 -8.55
C ARG A 104 26.90 0.29 -9.48
N GLU A 105 28.07 0.86 -9.74
CA GLU A 105 29.11 0.13 -10.48
C GLU A 105 29.51 -1.12 -9.69
N PRO A 106 29.56 -2.31 -10.32
CA PRO A 106 30.31 -3.42 -9.75
C PRO A 106 31.79 -3.01 -9.68
N PRO A 107 32.55 -3.44 -8.65
CA PRO A 107 33.97 -3.11 -8.55
C PRO A 107 34.71 -3.51 -9.83
N LEU A 108 35.53 -2.59 -10.34
CA LEU A 108 36.26 -2.75 -11.60
C LEU A 108 37.13 -4.02 -11.56
N ALA A 109 36.72 -5.04 -12.32
CA ALA A 109 37.60 -6.15 -12.65
C ALA A 109 38.76 -5.60 -13.49
N THR A 110 39.96 -5.59 -12.92
CA THR A 110 41.20 -5.22 -13.62
C THR A 110 41.55 -6.29 -14.64
N GLY A 111 41.11 -6.12 -15.89
CA GLY A 111 41.35 -7.05 -16.98
C GLY A 111 41.07 -6.41 -18.34
N ALA A 112 41.88 -6.76 -19.34
CA ALA A 112 41.85 -6.13 -20.65
C ALA A 112 40.70 -6.67 -21.52
N ASP A 113 39.57 -5.96 -21.56
CA ASP A 113 38.51 -6.19 -22.57
C ASP A 113 37.75 -4.89 -22.91
N ALA A 114 38.48 -3.91 -23.46
CA ALA A 114 37.96 -2.56 -23.75
C ALA A 114 36.91 -2.52 -24.89
N SER A 115 36.77 -3.59 -25.66
CA SER A 115 35.84 -3.73 -26.80
C SER A 115 34.38 -3.97 -26.37
N VAL A 116 34.14 -4.58 -25.20
CA VAL A 116 32.79 -4.77 -24.61
C VAL A 116 32.19 -3.43 -24.12
N GLY A 117 32.98 -2.37 -24.07
CA GLY A 117 32.62 -1.07 -23.52
C GLY A 117 31.37 -0.43 -24.14
N ARG A 118 31.13 -0.54 -25.46
CA ARG A 118 30.00 0.16 -26.11
C ARG A 118 28.62 -0.38 -25.71
N ALA A 119 28.49 -1.67 -25.41
CA ALA A 119 27.26 -2.24 -24.86
C ALA A 119 27.09 -1.92 -23.36
N ARG A 120 28.20 -1.94 -22.59
CA ARG A 120 28.19 -1.55 -21.16
C ARG A 120 27.82 -0.07 -20.96
N ARG A 121 28.25 0.85 -21.82
CA ARG A 121 27.86 2.28 -21.76
C ARG A 121 26.35 2.54 -21.87
N ARG A 122 25.58 1.60 -22.44
CA ARG A 122 24.10 1.70 -22.43
C ARG A 122 23.46 1.26 -21.11
N ARG A 123 24.19 0.49 -20.28
CA ARG A 123 23.81 0.13 -18.89
C ARG A 123 24.31 1.14 -17.85
N GLU A 124 25.33 1.96 -18.13
CA GLU A 124 25.82 3.05 -17.25
C GLU A 124 24.74 4.07 -16.84
N PHE A 125 23.63 4.15 -17.58
CA PHE A 125 22.48 5.02 -17.29
C PHE A 125 21.23 4.29 -16.81
N ALA A 126 21.29 2.96 -16.64
CA ALA A 126 20.17 2.20 -16.10
C ALA A 126 19.90 2.66 -14.66
N ARG A 127 18.68 3.16 -14.44
CA ARG A 127 18.20 3.50 -13.11
C ARG A 127 17.43 2.31 -12.56
N VAL A 128 17.73 1.94 -11.33
CA VAL A 128 17.14 0.79 -10.66
C VAL A 128 16.39 1.24 -9.41
N PRO A 129 15.30 0.55 -9.04
CA PRO A 129 14.68 0.74 -7.74
C PRO A 129 15.67 0.30 -6.65
N ALA A 130 15.71 1.08 -5.57
CA ALA A 130 16.53 0.85 -4.39
C ALA A 130 15.63 1.01 -3.17
N TYR A 131 15.70 0.05 -2.24
CA TYR A 131 14.78 -0.03 -1.11
C TYR A 131 15.49 0.38 0.18
N PHE A 132 14.80 1.15 1.02
CA PHE A 132 15.30 1.63 2.31
C PHE A 132 14.31 1.27 3.41
N LEU A 133 14.79 0.53 4.42
CA LEU A 133 14.05 0.28 5.64
C LEU A 133 14.17 1.53 6.53
N CYS A 134 13.03 2.19 6.76
CA CYS A 134 12.94 3.46 7.47
C CYS A 134 12.26 3.24 8.82
N ASP A 135 12.89 3.68 9.91
CA ASP A 135 12.31 3.61 11.26
C ASP A 135 11.76 4.98 11.69
N ALA A 136 10.45 5.08 11.91
CA ALA A 136 9.78 6.31 12.29
C ALA A 136 10.25 6.90 13.64
N HIS A 137 10.79 6.09 14.56
CA HIS A 137 11.21 6.54 15.88
C HIS A 137 12.57 7.24 15.84
N THR A 138 13.51 6.70 15.07
CA THR A 138 14.86 7.27 14.91
C THR A 138 14.97 8.23 13.73
N GLY A 139 14.07 8.16 12.75
CA GLY A 139 14.15 8.91 11.50
C GLY A 139 15.28 8.45 10.57
N VAL A 140 15.87 7.28 10.82
CA VAL A 140 17.01 6.72 10.06
C VAL A 140 16.52 5.82 8.92
N ALA A 141 17.20 5.88 7.77
CA ALA A 141 16.87 5.07 6.59
C ALA A 141 18.03 4.15 6.19
N SER A 142 17.91 2.85 6.49
CA SER A 142 18.92 1.84 6.17
C SER A 142 18.70 1.27 4.76
N ARG A 143 19.71 1.34 3.89
CA ARG A 143 19.64 0.75 2.54
C ARG A 143 19.54 -0.78 2.64
N VAL A 144 18.48 -1.35 2.05
CA VAL A 144 18.34 -2.79 1.85
C VAL A 144 19.26 -3.22 0.69
N PRO A 145 20.07 -4.30 0.85
CA PRO A 145 20.85 -4.87 -0.24
C PRO A 145 19.96 -5.33 -1.39
N ASP A 146 20.47 -5.28 -2.62
CA ASP A 146 19.75 -5.84 -3.78
C ASP A 146 19.87 -7.39 -3.78
N PRO A 147 18.83 -8.15 -4.16
CA PRO A 147 18.90 -9.61 -4.16
C PRO A 147 19.90 -10.12 -5.21
N PRO A 148 20.68 -11.18 -4.91
CA PRO A 148 21.79 -11.62 -5.74
C PRO A 148 21.35 -12.30 -7.05
N VAL A 149 20.22 -13.02 -7.02
CA VAL A 149 19.66 -13.73 -8.17
C VAL A 149 18.49 -12.93 -8.73
N GLY A 150 18.47 -12.67 -10.03
CA GLY A 150 17.36 -12.02 -10.75
C GLY A 150 17.32 -10.49 -10.70
N GLY A 151 18.29 -9.83 -10.03
CA GLY A 151 18.39 -8.36 -9.97
C GLY A 151 17.36 -7.67 -9.07
N PRO A 152 17.41 -6.33 -8.96
CA PRO A 152 16.61 -5.53 -8.01
C PRO A 152 15.10 -5.84 -8.05
N LEU A 153 14.42 -5.66 -6.90
CA LEU A 153 12.98 -5.93 -6.80
C LEU A 153 12.21 -5.09 -7.82
N SER A 154 11.38 -5.75 -8.60
CA SER A 154 11.02 -5.33 -9.95
C SER A 154 9.82 -4.37 -10.03
N ASP A 155 8.89 -4.53 -9.10
CA ASP A 155 7.65 -3.78 -8.98
C ASP A 155 7.31 -3.64 -7.50
N PHE A 156 6.96 -2.43 -7.07
CA PHE A 156 6.76 -2.15 -5.64
C PHE A 156 5.47 -2.80 -5.11
N HIS A 157 4.45 -3.02 -5.93
CA HIS A 157 3.20 -3.68 -5.50
C HIS A 157 3.38 -5.15 -5.09
N ARG A 158 4.56 -5.73 -5.36
CA ARG A 158 4.92 -7.13 -5.02
C ARG A 158 5.64 -7.26 -3.67
N VAL A 159 6.03 -6.15 -3.06
CA VAL A 159 6.97 -6.13 -1.93
C VAL A 159 6.26 -5.82 -0.61
N GLY A 160 6.27 -6.79 0.32
CA GLY A 160 5.79 -6.63 1.69
C GLY A 160 6.90 -6.31 2.70
N LEU A 161 6.50 -5.74 3.84
CA LEU A 161 7.31 -5.55 5.04
C LEU A 161 6.51 -6.05 6.25
N ILE A 162 7.15 -6.82 7.13
CA ILE A 162 6.57 -7.24 8.42
C ILE A 162 7.65 -7.31 9.48
N SER A 163 7.32 -6.93 10.71
CA SER A 163 8.18 -7.10 11.88
C SER A 163 7.76 -8.26 12.77
N ARG A 164 8.74 -8.78 13.52
CA ARG A 164 8.56 -9.74 14.60
C ARG A 164 9.43 -9.34 15.79
N PRO A 165 8.87 -9.25 17.01
CA PRO A 165 9.67 -9.07 18.22
C PRO A 165 10.65 -10.23 18.39
N CYS A 166 11.92 -9.93 18.68
CA CYS A 166 12.89 -10.97 19.00
C CYS A 166 12.63 -11.48 20.42
N GLY A 167 12.29 -12.77 20.55
CA GLY A 167 12.18 -13.44 21.85
C GLY A 167 13.53 -13.52 22.54
N GLY A 168 13.76 -12.67 23.54
CA GLY A 168 15.01 -12.63 24.30
C GLY A 168 15.18 -13.82 25.22
N GLY A 169 15.88 -14.86 24.75
CA GLY A 169 16.36 -15.95 25.60
C GLY A 169 17.44 -15.45 26.58
N GLY A 170 17.03 -14.96 27.74
CA GLY A 170 17.91 -14.79 28.90
C GLY A 170 19.06 -13.78 28.77
N GLY A 171 18.82 -12.59 28.19
CA GLY A 171 19.83 -11.53 28.16
C GLY A 171 19.32 -10.24 27.50
N GLY A 172 19.32 -9.13 28.23
CA GLY A 172 18.69 -7.86 27.83
C GLY A 172 19.02 -7.37 26.41
N GLY A 173 18.04 -7.47 25.51
CA GLY A 173 18.18 -7.08 24.11
C GLY A 173 16.88 -7.31 23.33
N GLY A 174 15.80 -6.64 23.71
CA GLY A 174 14.49 -6.72 23.03
C GLY A 174 14.50 -6.03 21.66
N GLY A 175 15.21 -6.62 20.70
CA GLY A 175 15.25 -6.16 19.32
C GLY A 175 13.99 -6.50 18.52
N VAL A 176 13.84 -5.88 17.36
CA VAL A 176 12.79 -6.20 16.38
C VAL A 176 13.47 -6.70 15.11
N ALA A 177 13.08 -7.89 14.64
CA ALA A 177 13.49 -8.42 13.36
C ALA A 177 12.49 -7.99 12.29
N TYR A 178 12.98 -7.53 11.13
CA TYR A 178 12.16 -7.19 9.97
C TYR A 178 12.39 -8.21 8.86
N ALA A 179 11.30 -8.65 8.22
CA ALA A 179 11.32 -9.40 6.99
C ALA A 179 10.75 -8.53 5.85
N ILE A 180 11.45 -8.53 4.72
CA ILE A 180 10.98 -7.95 3.45
C ILE A 180 10.80 -9.11 2.47
N ALA A 181 9.67 -9.16 1.78
CA ALA A 181 9.36 -10.25 0.86
C ALA A 181 8.87 -9.74 -0.49
N GLU A 182 9.41 -10.23 -1.60
CA GLU A 182 8.85 -10.04 -2.95
C GLU A 182 8.30 -11.37 -3.46
N LEU A 183 7.05 -11.38 -3.93
CA LEU A 183 6.44 -12.51 -4.61
C LEU A 183 6.51 -12.27 -6.13
N VAL A 184 7.13 -13.18 -6.86
CA VAL A 184 7.26 -13.12 -8.32
C VAL A 184 6.56 -14.35 -8.92
N PRO A 185 5.29 -14.22 -9.37
CA PRO A 185 4.55 -15.29 -10.01
C PRO A 185 5.25 -15.79 -11.29
N MET A 186 5.22 -17.09 -11.53
CA MET A 186 5.74 -17.70 -12.76
C MET A 186 4.58 -17.87 -13.77
N LEU A 187 4.64 -17.13 -14.88
CA LEU A 187 3.58 -17.08 -15.90
C LEU A 187 3.19 -18.49 -16.38
N GLY A 188 1.88 -18.78 -16.36
CA GLY A 188 1.33 -20.06 -16.84
C GLY A 188 1.55 -21.26 -15.91
N THR A 189 1.82 -21.04 -14.61
CA THR A 189 2.03 -22.11 -13.61
C THR A 189 1.34 -21.78 -12.27
N ASP A 190 1.23 -22.78 -11.38
CA ASP A 190 0.83 -22.65 -9.97
C ASP A 190 2.01 -22.30 -9.03
N HIS A 191 3.12 -21.84 -9.59
CA HIS A 191 4.38 -21.56 -8.88
C HIS A 191 4.70 -20.06 -8.84
N ALA A 192 5.42 -19.65 -7.81
CA ALA A 192 6.03 -18.34 -7.68
C ALA A 192 7.44 -18.44 -7.09
N THR A 193 8.30 -17.47 -7.43
CA THR A 193 9.54 -17.24 -6.66
C THR A 193 9.22 -16.32 -5.50
N LEU A 194 9.38 -16.81 -4.28
CA LEU A 194 9.38 -16.00 -3.07
C LEU A 194 10.82 -15.58 -2.74
N ARG A 195 11.08 -14.28 -2.74
CA ARG A 195 12.35 -13.68 -2.31
C ARG A 195 12.18 -13.11 -0.91
N LEU A 196 13.02 -13.51 0.04
CA LEU A 196 12.96 -13.08 1.44
C LEU A 196 14.26 -12.42 1.86
N TYR A 197 14.18 -11.29 2.54
CA TYR A 197 15.30 -10.63 3.21
C TYR A 197 14.98 -10.44 4.69
N TRP A 198 15.92 -10.77 5.56
CA TRP A 198 15.78 -10.52 7.00
C TRP A 198 16.83 -9.52 7.48
N SER A 199 16.40 -8.50 8.24
CA SER A 199 17.29 -7.49 8.81
C SER A 199 18.31 -8.06 9.80
N ALA A 200 17.98 -9.17 10.45
CA ALA A 200 18.83 -9.83 11.44
C ALA A 200 20.04 -10.55 10.83
N THR A 201 19.91 -11.09 9.61
CA THR A 201 21.00 -11.76 8.90
C THR A 201 21.65 -10.89 7.83
N GLY A 202 20.91 -9.91 7.29
CA GLY A 202 21.33 -9.10 6.14
C GLY A 202 21.36 -9.88 4.82
N LEU A 203 20.80 -11.09 4.78
CA LEU A 203 20.86 -12.01 3.65
C LEU A 203 19.52 -12.14 2.93
N TRP A 204 19.61 -12.41 1.62
CA TRP A 204 18.48 -12.80 0.78
C TRP A 204 18.41 -14.32 0.61
N LEU A 205 17.22 -14.89 0.80
CA LEU A 205 16.83 -16.21 0.32
C LEU A 205 15.95 -16.06 -0.93
N SER A 206 16.02 -17.02 -1.84
CA SER A 206 15.04 -17.18 -2.91
C SER A 206 14.57 -18.64 -2.90
N LYS A 207 13.26 -18.84 -2.81
CA LYS A 207 12.62 -20.15 -2.74
C LYS A 207 11.49 -20.21 -3.76
N GLU A 208 11.36 -21.35 -4.42
CA GLU A 208 10.18 -21.64 -5.23
C GLU A 208 9.06 -22.13 -4.30
N VAL A 209 7.88 -21.52 -4.43
CA VAL A 209 6.71 -21.82 -3.62
C VAL A 209 5.51 -22.09 -4.53
N LYS A 210 4.65 -23.01 -4.10
CA LYS A 210 3.38 -23.31 -4.77
C LYS A 210 2.24 -22.58 -4.09
N TYR A 211 1.21 -22.25 -4.85
CA TYR A 211 -0.10 -21.89 -4.33
C TYR A 211 -1.13 -22.88 -4.85
N ALA A 212 -1.71 -23.69 -3.97
CA ALA A 212 -2.60 -24.78 -4.35
C ALA A 212 -4.08 -24.33 -4.36
N GLY A 213 -4.84 -24.71 -5.40
CA GLY A 213 -6.30 -24.56 -5.40
C GLY A 213 -6.92 -24.39 -6.78
N LEU A 214 -7.84 -25.28 -7.14
CA LEU A 214 -8.54 -25.34 -8.43
C LEU A 214 -8.96 -23.97 -9.01
N GLY A 215 -8.67 -23.76 -10.30
CA GLY A 215 -9.15 -22.60 -11.05
C GLY A 215 -8.23 -21.37 -11.04
N HIS A 216 -6.91 -21.56 -10.97
CA HIS A 216 -5.95 -20.46 -10.97
C HIS A 216 -6.14 -19.49 -12.16
N PRO A 217 -6.09 -18.16 -11.91
CA PRO A 217 -6.02 -17.19 -12.99
C PRO A 217 -4.69 -17.36 -13.75
N GLU A 218 -4.72 -17.17 -15.07
CA GLU A 218 -3.53 -17.34 -15.95
C GLU A 218 -2.36 -16.41 -15.59
N SER A 219 -2.63 -15.36 -14.82
CA SER A 219 -1.66 -14.40 -14.30
C SER A 219 -2.11 -13.87 -12.94
N TRP A 220 -1.15 -13.54 -12.07
CA TRP A 220 -1.38 -12.91 -10.78
C TRP A 220 -0.79 -11.49 -10.78
N ALA A 221 -1.63 -10.48 -10.57
CA ALA A 221 -1.29 -9.07 -10.74
C ALA A 221 -0.38 -8.52 -9.64
N ASN A 222 -0.61 -8.91 -8.37
CA ASN A 222 -0.12 -8.25 -7.16
C ASN A 222 -0.50 -6.75 -7.12
N ASP A 223 -1.73 -6.43 -6.73
CA ASP A 223 -2.17 -5.03 -6.57
C ASP A 223 -1.61 -4.38 -5.29
N VAL A 224 -1.50 -5.13 -4.19
CA VAL A 224 -0.99 -4.64 -2.90
C VAL A 224 -0.48 -5.78 -2.02
N VAL A 225 0.45 -5.49 -1.10
CA VAL A 225 0.87 -6.41 -0.03
C VAL A 225 0.55 -5.82 1.34
N ILE A 226 -0.03 -6.63 2.24
CA ILE A 226 -0.48 -6.22 3.56
C ILE A 226 0.18 -7.10 4.64
N SER A 227 0.68 -6.48 5.71
CA SER A 227 1.09 -7.18 6.93
C SER A 227 -0.13 -7.36 7.84
N HIS A 228 -0.51 -8.61 8.14
CA HIS A 228 -1.63 -8.92 9.02
C HIS A 228 -1.48 -10.29 9.67
N ALA A 229 -1.77 -10.39 10.98
CA ALA A 229 -1.76 -11.63 11.76
C ALA A 229 -0.48 -12.48 11.56
N GLN A 230 0.70 -11.85 11.70
CA GLN A 230 2.03 -12.48 11.51
C GLN A 230 2.32 -13.03 10.09
N LYS A 231 1.46 -12.74 9.10
CA LYS A 231 1.63 -13.12 7.70
C LYS A 231 1.71 -11.89 6.80
N LEU A 232 2.39 -12.05 5.67
CA LEU A 232 2.26 -11.15 4.53
C LEU A 232 1.17 -11.69 3.60
N TRP A 233 0.31 -10.79 3.13
CA TRP A 233 -0.83 -11.06 2.26
C TRP A 233 -0.63 -10.31 0.95
N TRP A 234 -0.27 -11.02 -0.11
CA TRP A 234 -0.31 -10.49 -1.47
C TRP A 234 -1.75 -10.53 -1.95
N VAL A 235 -2.24 -9.43 -2.49
CA VAL A 235 -3.63 -9.26 -2.92
C VAL A 235 -3.67 -9.10 -4.43
N ASP A 236 -4.59 -9.81 -5.06
CA ASP A 236 -5.02 -9.60 -6.43
C ASP A 236 -6.53 -9.34 -6.40
N LEU A 237 -6.92 -8.10 -6.69
CA LEU A 237 -8.29 -7.60 -6.59
C LEU A 237 -9.22 -8.19 -7.66
N SER A 238 -8.69 -9.01 -8.59
CA SER A 238 -9.48 -9.78 -9.55
C SER A 238 -9.83 -11.19 -9.06
N CYS A 239 -9.01 -11.81 -8.21
CA CYS A 239 -9.15 -13.25 -7.91
C CYS A 239 -9.03 -13.65 -6.42
N GLY A 240 -8.16 -13.02 -5.61
CA GLY A 240 -7.98 -13.45 -4.22
C GLY A 240 -6.77 -12.89 -3.49
N LEU A 241 -6.33 -13.60 -2.46
CA LEU A 241 -5.17 -13.31 -1.64
C LEU A 241 -4.26 -14.54 -1.56
N LEU A 242 -2.94 -14.32 -1.51
CA LEU A 242 -1.93 -15.32 -1.19
C LEU A 242 -1.24 -14.92 0.11
N ALA A 243 -1.06 -15.84 1.05
CA ALA A 243 -0.45 -15.55 2.34
C ALA A 243 0.67 -16.52 2.73
N CYS A 244 1.75 -15.98 3.29
CA CYS A 244 2.77 -16.77 4.00
C CYS A 244 3.27 -16.06 5.26
N ASP A 245 3.83 -16.81 6.20
CA ASP A 245 4.68 -16.26 7.25
C ASP A 245 6.14 -16.29 6.74
N PRO A 246 6.81 -15.13 6.58
CA PRO A 246 8.18 -15.08 6.06
C PRO A 246 9.25 -15.49 7.10
N PHE A 247 8.86 -15.88 8.31
CA PHE A 247 9.75 -16.33 9.38
C PHE A 247 9.60 -17.84 9.70
N THR A 248 8.73 -18.57 9.00
CA THR A 248 8.61 -20.04 9.13
C THR A 248 9.40 -20.78 8.04
N GLU A 249 9.79 -22.03 8.33
CA GLU A 249 10.47 -22.91 7.36
C GLU A 249 9.49 -23.44 6.29
N HIS A 250 8.27 -23.74 6.71
CA HIS A 250 7.12 -23.96 5.83
C HIS A 250 6.67 -22.61 5.25
N GLN A 251 6.75 -22.47 3.93
CA GLN A 251 6.50 -21.22 3.19
C GLN A 251 5.52 -21.45 2.03
N ASP A 252 4.71 -22.49 2.12
CA ASP A 252 3.64 -22.75 1.17
C ASP A 252 2.59 -21.64 1.28
N LEU A 253 2.07 -21.20 0.13
CA LEU A 253 1.15 -20.08 0.08
C LEU A 253 -0.28 -20.57 0.34
N LEU A 254 -0.90 -20.02 1.39
CA LEU A 254 -2.34 -20.12 1.59
C LEU A 254 -3.05 -19.26 0.54
N PHE A 255 -3.85 -19.87 -0.33
CA PHE A 255 -4.72 -19.17 -1.26
C PHE A 255 -6.11 -18.97 -0.66
N VAL A 256 -6.59 -17.72 -0.71
CA VAL A 256 -7.94 -17.32 -0.27
C VAL A 256 -8.62 -16.61 -1.45
N PRO A 257 -9.59 -17.23 -2.15
CA PRO A 257 -10.37 -16.54 -3.18
C PRO A 257 -11.12 -15.31 -2.62
N LEU A 258 -11.49 -14.38 -3.50
CA LEU A 258 -12.42 -13.29 -3.14
C LEU A 258 -13.81 -13.84 -2.78
N PRO A 259 -14.66 -13.06 -2.08
CA PRO A 259 -16.03 -13.48 -1.76
C PRO A 259 -16.84 -13.84 -3.01
N ASP A 260 -17.82 -14.74 -2.86
CA ASP A 260 -18.66 -15.22 -3.95
C ASP A 260 -19.25 -14.08 -4.80
N GLY A 261 -19.13 -14.21 -6.13
CA GLY A 261 -19.60 -13.22 -7.09
C GLY A 261 -18.75 -11.94 -7.20
N CYS A 262 -17.63 -11.82 -6.48
CA CYS A 262 -16.72 -10.67 -6.59
C CYS A 262 -15.65 -10.85 -7.69
N VAL A 263 -15.33 -12.09 -8.08
CA VAL A 263 -14.42 -12.39 -9.19
C VAL A 263 -15.07 -11.93 -10.51
N PRO A 264 -14.41 -11.09 -11.34
CA PRO A 264 -14.96 -10.66 -12.63
C PRO A 264 -15.18 -11.87 -13.57
N PRO A 265 -16.29 -11.92 -14.33
CA PRO A 265 -16.58 -13.05 -15.22
C PRO A 265 -15.65 -13.14 -16.44
N VAL A 266 -14.88 -12.09 -16.73
CA VAL A 266 -13.88 -12.06 -17.81
C VAL A 266 -12.64 -11.32 -17.31
N ALA A 267 -11.47 -11.93 -17.45
CA ALA A 267 -10.20 -11.30 -17.09
C ALA A 267 -9.95 -10.03 -17.93
N GLY A 268 -9.47 -8.96 -17.28
CA GLY A 268 -9.09 -7.71 -17.96
C GLY A 268 -10.25 -6.81 -18.43
N THR A 269 -11.52 -7.12 -18.16
CA THR A 269 -12.65 -6.23 -18.56
C THR A 269 -12.91 -5.06 -17.60
N GLU A 270 -12.40 -5.11 -16.37
CA GLU A 270 -12.55 -4.02 -15.41
C GLU A 270 -11.29 -3.14 -15.41
N ASN A 271 -11.46 -1.87 -15.81
CA ASN A 271 -10.36 -0.91 -15.91
C ASN A 271 -10.08 -0.30 -14.54
N ASP A 272 -8.85 -0.47 -14.02
CA ASP A 272 -8.35 0.11 -12.77
C ASP A 272 -9.13 -0.30 -11.50
N LEU A 273 -9.09 -1.61 -11.20
CA LEU A 273 -9.72 -2.26 -10.03
C LEU A 273 -9.45 -1.50 -8.72
N ILE A 274 -8.24 -0.97 -8.54
CA ILE A 274 -7.76 -0.28 -7.33
C ILE A 274 -8.63 0.97 -7.00
N LYS A 275 -9.30 1.58 -7.98
CA LYS A 275 -10.25 2.69 -7.74
C LYS A 275 -11.52 2.25 -7.00
N HIS A 276 -11.90 1.00 -7.13
CA HIS A 276 -13.22 0.49 -6.73
C HIS A 276 -13.15 -0.67 -5.72
N ARG A 277 -12.02 -1.37 -5.65
CA ARG A 277 -11.79 -2.52 -4.79
C ARG A 277 -10.61 -2.23 -3.85
N CYS A 278 -10.70 -2.69 -2.61
CA CYS A 278 -9.65 -2.54 -1.61
C CYS A 278 -9.68 -3.71 -0.65
N VAL A 279 -8.51 -4.28 -0.33
CA VAL A 279 -8.32 -5.12 0.86
C VAL A 279 -7.60 -4.30 1.92
N THR A 280 -8.02 -4.40 3.17
CA THR A 280 -7.44 -3.65 4.28
C THR A 280 -7.64 -4.34 5.62
N SER A 281 -6.83 -3.98 6.63
CA SER A 281 -6.99 -4.47 8.00
C SER A 281 -7.78 -3.45 8.83
N SER A 282 -8.85 -3.90 9.48
CA SER A 282 -9.68 -3.10 10.39
C SER A 282 -10.20 -3.98 11.52
N GLY A 283 -10.44 -3.46 12.72
CA GLY A 283 -10.98 -4.24 13.86
C GLY A 283 -10.29 -5.58 14.10
N GLY A 284 -8.97 -5.68 13.87
CA GLY A 284 -8.21 -6.93 13.99
C GLY A 284 -8.45 -8.00 12.92
N LYS A 285 -9.19 -7.72 11.83
CA LYS A 285 -9.47 -8.65 10.72
C LYS A 285 -9.20 -8.03 9.34
N LEU A 286 -8.94 -8.86 8.33
CA LEU A 286 -8.94 -8.43 6.93
C LEU A 286 -10.37 -8.22 6.42
N ARG A 287 -10.55 -7.16 5.62
CA ARG A 287 -11.80 -6.84 4.91
C ARG A 287 -11.53 -6.62 3.43
N TYR A 288 -12.43 -7.13 2.61
CA TYR A 288 -12.56 -6.77 1.20
C TYR A 288 -13.70 -5.76 1.06
N ILE A 289 -13.45 -4.67 0.36
CA ILE A 289 -14.37 -3.56 0.15
C ILE A 289 -14.53 -3.39 -1.36
N GLN A 290 -15.76 -3.32 -1.85
CA GLN A 290 -16.06 -3.12 -3.27
C GLN A 290 -17.12 -2.05 -3.49
N ILE A 291 -16.81 -1.07 -4.32
CA ILE A 291 -17.74 -0.14 -4.95
C ILE A 291 -18.18 -0.78 -6.28
N HIS A 292 -19.47 -1.06 -6.44
CA HIS A 292 -20.03 -1.67 -7.66
C HIS A 292 -21.48 -1.25 -7.90
N SER A 293 -22.10 -1.78 -8.96
CA SER A 293 -23.49 -1.51 -9.29
C SER A 293 -24.34 -2.78 -9.21
N ARG A 294 -25.29 -2.83 -8.28
CA ARG A 294 -26.26 -3.93 -8.16
C ARG A 294 -27.60 -3.49 -8.73
N LEU A 295 -28.08 -4.14 -9.79
CA LEU A 295 -29.32 -3.77 -10.51
C LEU A 295 -29.35 -2.29 -10.95
N GLY A 296 -28.21 -1.76 -11.39
CA GLY A 296 -28.06 -0.35 -11.79
C GLY A 296 -27.92 0.66 -10.63
N VAL A 297 -28.03 0.22 -9.38
CA VAL A 297 -27.84 1.07 -8.19
C VAL A 297 -26.39 0.97 -7.72
N PRO A 298 -25.63 2.08 -7.62
CA PRO A 298 -24.29 2.06 -7.04
C PRO A 298 -24.34 1.78 -5.54
N ILE A 299 -23.60 0.77 -5.09
CA ILE A 299 -23.51 0.34 -3.69
C ILE A 299 -22.05 0.14 -3.27
N ILE A 300 -21.81 0.19 -1.97
CA ILE A 300 -20.59 -0.30 -1.33
C ILE A 300 -20.92 -1.62 -0.64
N SER A 301 -20.15 -2.65 -0.92
CA SER A 301 -20.16 -3.90 -0.15
C SER A 301 -18.90 -4.00 0.70
N VAL A 302 -19.02 -4.55 1.91
CA VAL A 302 -17.89 -4.91 2.77
C VAL A 302 -18.07 -6.35 3.23
N TRP A 303 -17.02 -7.13 3.06
CA TRP A 303 -16.91 -8.49 3.58
C TRP A 303 -15.70 -8.59 4.50
N VAL A 304 -15.81 -9.39 5.55
CA VAL A 304 -14.73 -9.68 6.50
C VAL A 304 -14.28 -11.13 6.33
N LEU A 305 -12.96 -11.35 6.31
CA LEU A 305 -12.40 -12.70 6.30
C LEU A 305 -12.62 -13.30 7.69
N ALA A 306 -13.54 -14.25 7.78
CA ALA A 306 -13.95 -14.88 9.03
C ALA A 306 -13.00 -16.01 9.40
N ASP A 307 -12.66 -16.85 8.42
CA ASP A 307 -11.72 -17.95 8.52
C ASP A 307 -10.83 -17.98 7.25
N PRO A 308 -9.52 -17.70 7.37
CA PRO A 308 -8.62 -17.77 6.22
C PRO A 308 -8.29 -19.18 5.72
N GLU A 309 -8.30 -20.20 6.59
CA GLU A 309 -7.96 -21.58 6.20
C GLU A 309 -9.10 -22.22 5.39
N HIS A 310 -10.34 -21.87 5.73
CA HIS A 310 -11.54 -22.27 4.99
C HIS A 310 -12.03 -21.21 4.00
N ALA A 311 -11.22 -20.19 3.70
CA ALA A 311 -11.53 -19.06 2.80
C ALA A 311 -12.94 -18.44 2.99
N THR A 312 -13.43 -18.40 4.23
CA THR A 312 -14.81 -18.03 4.55
C THR A 312 -14.95 -16.52 4.74
N TRP A 313 -15.80 -15.90 3.93
CA TRP A 313 -16.09 -14.47 3.95
C TRP A 313 -17.50 -14.18 4.46
N ASP A 314 -17.62 -13.46 5.58
CA ASP A 314 -18.90 -12.96 6.07
C ASP A 314 -19.20 -11.60 5.41
N CYS A 315 -20.42 -11.38 4.94
CA CYS A 315 -20.85 -10.05 4.49
C CYS A 315 -21.21 -9.19 5.71
N GLU A 316 -20.47 -8.10 5.92
CA GLU A 316 -20.76 -7.15 7.02
C GLU A 316 -21.79 -6.10 6.60
N CYS A 317 -21.71 -5.57 5.38
CA CYS A 317 -22.68 -4.58 4.91
C CYS A 317 -22.82 -4.50 3.39
N HIS A 318 -24.02 -4.08 2.98
CA HIS A 318 -24.32 -3.54 1.66
C HIS A 318 -24.96 -2.16 1.84
N LEU A 319 -24.25 -1.10 1.44
CA LEU A 319 -24.66 0.28 1.66
C LEU A 319 -24.90 1.00 0.32
N PRO A 320 -26.15 1.31 -0.06
CA PRO A 320 -26.44 2.08 -1.25
C PRO A 320 -25.84 3.49 -1.18
N PHE A 321 -25.30 3.99 -2.29
CA PHE A 321 -24.76 5.34 -2.35
C PHE A 321 -25.81 6.40 -1.98
N SER A 322 -27.10 6.16 -2.27
CA SER A 322 -28.20 7.04 -1.85
C SER A 322 -28.25 7.28 -0.34
N GLU A 323 -27.92 6.28 0.48
CA GLU A 323 -27.85 6.40 1.93
C GLU A 323 -26.57 7.10 2.40
N ILE A 324 -25.47 6.97 1.64
CA ILE A 324 -24.25 7.75 1.89
C ILE A 324 -24.53 9.24 1.62
N TRP A 325 -25.13 9.56 0.47
CA TRP A 325 -25.44 10.94 0.05
C TRP A 325 -26.56 11.61 0.87
N SER A 326 -27.40 10.85 1.58
CA SER A 326 -28.42 11.43 2.48
C SER A 326 -27.84 11.90 3.82
N ARG A 327 -26.64 11.44 4.19
CA ARG A 327 -25.99 11.83 5.45
C ARG A 327 -25.64 13.32 5.45
N ARG A 328 -26.01 14.01 6.54
CA ARG A 328 -25.94 15.48 6.67
C ARG A 328 -24.55 16.07 6.37
N TRP A 329 -23.48 15.36 6.69
CA TRP A 329 -22.09 15.75 6.44
C TRP A 329 -21.64 15.55 4.98
N VAL A 330 -22.26 14.64 4.23
CA VAL A 330 -21.97 14.36 2.80
C VAL A 330 -22.67 15.35 1.87
N SER A 331 -23.75 16.00 2.33
CA SER A 331 -24.57 16.96 1.56
C SER A 331 -23.79 18.09 0.83
N ARG A 332 -22.56 18.40 1.27
CA ARG A 332 -21.67 19.41 0.67
C ARG A 332 -20.79 18.87 -0.47
N ILE A 333 -20.71 17.56 -0.67
CA ILE A 333 -19.92 16.93 -1.73
C ILE A 333 -20.80 16.75 -2.97
N THR A 334 -20.33 17.24 -4.12
CA THR A 334 -21.09 17.20 -5.37
C THR A 334 -21.21 15.78 -5.94
N ARG A 335 -22.44 15.34 -6.23
CA ARG A 335 -22.79 14.04 -6.85
C ARG A 335 -22.14 13.76 -8.23
N LYS A 336 -21.39 14.72 -8.80
CA LYS A 336 -20.63 14.59 -10.05
C LYS A 336 -19.20 14.04 -9.86
N LYS A 337 -18.78 13.74 -8.63
CA LYS A 337 -17.46 13.17 -8.33
C LYS A 337 -17.51 11.65 -8.20
N SER A 338 -16.51 10.96 -8.72
CA SER A 338 -16.28 9.56 -8.39
C SER A 338 -15.76 9.45 -6.94
N LEU A 339 -16.25 8.45 -6.21
CA LEU A 339 -15.67 8.04 -4.93
C LEU A 339 -14.73 6.86 -5.17
N MET A 340 -13.54 6.93 -4.60
CA MET A 340 -12.58 5.84 -4.55
C MET A 340 -12.30 5.52 -3.08
N VAL A 341 -12.19 4.24 -2.73
CA VAL A 341 -11.85 3.81 -1.37
C VAL A 341 -10.41 4.25 -1.08
N ALA A 342 -10.20 4.96 0.03
CA ALA A 342 -8.87 5.47 0.40
C ALA A 342 -8.28 4.72 1.60
N ALA A 343 -9.10 4.44 2.61
CA ALA A 343 -8.74 3.65 3.79
C ALA A 343 -10.00 3.19 4.55
N ALA A 344 -9.87 2.13 5.34
CA ALA A 344 -10.77 1.91 6.48
C ALA A 344 -10.11 2.42 7.77
N HIS A 345 -10.91 2.75 8.78
CA HIS A 345 -10.37 3.04 10.11
C HIS A 345 -9.84 1.73 10.74
N PRO A 346 -8.62 1.70 11.29
CA PRO A 346 -7.97 0.46 11.73
C PRO A 346 -8.65 -0.20 12.94
N VAL A 347 -9.29 0.57 13.83
CA VAL A 347 -10.08 0.05 14.97
C VAL A 347 -11.59 0.01 14.67
N HIS A 348 -12.22 1.16 14.36
CA HIS A 348 -13.67 1.28 14.15
C HIS A 348 -14.12 0.78 12.77
N THR A 349 -14.65 -0.44 12.71
CA THR A 349 -15.07 -1.11 11.46
C THR A 349 -16.13 -0.35 10.66
N GLY A 350 -16.99 0.43 11.32
CA GLY A 350 -18.02 1.26 10.69
C GLY A 350 -17.55 2.56 10.02
N MET A 351 -16.24 2.81 9.92
CA MET A 351 -15.68 4.04 9.34
C MET A 351 -14.81 3.78 8.11
N LEU A 352 -15.25 4.28 6.96
CA LEU A 352 -14.52 4.28 5.69
C LEU A 352 -14.19 5.70 5.24
N PHE A 353 -13.02 5.86 4.63
CA PHE A 353 -12.53 7.11 4.07
C PHE A 353 -12.46 7.03 2.55
N PHE A 354 -12.88 8.09 1.87
CA PHE A 354 -12.98 8.15 0.42
C PHE A 354 -12.22 9.36 -0.13
N VAL A 355 -11.53 9.16 -1.25
CA VAL A 355 -11.02 10.26 -2.08
C VAL A 355 -12.04 10.57 -3.15
N HIS A 356 -12.35 11.86 -3.34
CA HIS A 356 -13.25 12.33 -4.39
C HIS A 356 -12.46 12.91 -5.58
N GLY A 357 -12.68 12.41 -6.79
CA GLY A 357 -12.08 12.93 -8.02
C GLY A 357 -13.11 13.59 -8.95
N PRO A 358 -12.69 14.39 -9.95
CA PRO A 358 -13.55 14.62 -11.10
C PRO A 358 -13.89 13.27 -11.75
N ARG A 359 -15.16 13.03 -12.08
CA ARG A 359 -15.58 11.81 -12.77
C ARG A 359 -14.90 11.78 -14.14
N GLN A 360 -13.98 10.84 -14.35
CA GLN A 360 -13.53 10.49 -15.68
C GLN A 360 -14.68 9.75 -16.37
N GLU A 361 -15.22 10.34 -17.43
CA GLU A 361 -16.13 9.61 -18.30
C GLU A 361 -15.32 8.57 -19.09
N PRO A 362 -15.87 7.37 -19.35
CA PRO A 362 -15.20 6.41 -20.21
C PRO A 362 -14.98 7.05 -21.58
N ILE A 363 -13.74 6.99 -22.07
CA ILE A 363 -13.43 7.40 -23.44
C ILE A 363 -14.10 6.37 -24.36
N HIS A 364 -15.33 6.64 -24.76
CA HIS A 364 -15.97 5.92 -25.84
C HIS A 364 -15.14 6.18 -27.10
N SER A 365 -14.39 5.18 -27.54
CA SER A 365 -13.74 5.16 -28.84
C SER A 365 -14.82 5.06 -29.92
N GLY A 366 -15.42 6.21 -30.23
CA GLY A 366 -16.38 6.36 -31.30
C GLY A 366 -15.72 6.15 -32.65
N CYS A 367 -15.67 4.90 -33.12
CA CYS A 367 -15.60 4.63 -34.54
C CYS A 367 -16.93 5.04 -35.19
N GLU A 368 -17.11 6.35 -35.38
CA GLU A 368 -18.08 6.84 -36.36
C GLU A 368 -17.50 6.56 -37.74
N SER A 369 -17.87 5.40 -38.29
CA SER A 369 -17.71 5.09 -39.70
C SER A 369 -18.47 6.14 -40.50
N LYS A 370 -17.76 7.13 -41.05
CA LYS A 370 -18.31 7.95 -42.13
C LYS A 370 -18.68 7.01 -43.27
N LYS A 371 -19.98 6.91 -43.55
CA LYS A 371 -20.45 6.59 -44.88
C LYS A 371 -20.15 7.80 -45.75
N ASP A 372 -19.39 7.58 -46.82
CA ASP A 372 -19.40 8.46 -47.97
C ASP A 372 -20.67 8.15 -48.78
N ASP A 373 -21.42 9.20 -49.12
CA ASP A 373 -22.43 9.29 -50.18
C ASP A 373 -22.19 10.65 -50.89
#